data_AF-A0A3D4HN12-F1
#
_entry.id   AF-A0A3D4HN12-F1
#
_cell.length_a   1.000
_cell.length_b   1.000
_cell.length_c   1.000
_cell.angle_alpha   90.00
_cell.angle_beta   90.00
_cell.angle_gamma   90.00
#
_symmetry.space_group_name_H-M   'P 1'
#
loop_
_entity.id
_entity.type
_entity.pdbx_description
1 polymer ?
#
loop_
_entity_poly.entity_id
_entity_poly.type
_entity_poly.pdbx_seq_one_letter_code
_entity_poly.pdbx_strand_id
1 'polypeptide(L)' 'VLMDSVVANYMINTAGKDFTILDDALVAEEYAVGFRKGDQALCDAVNNALKELKEDGTVETIATKWFGSDITTIE' A
#
# COMPACT_ATOMS: atom_id res chain seq x y z
N VAL A 1 -0.93 3.35 21.29
CA VAL A 1 -0.41 2.26 20.43
C VAL A 1 0.20 2.94 19.21
N LEU A 2 1.38 2.54 18.78
CA LEU A 2 2.00 2.99 17.53
C LEU A 2 1.99 1.82 16.56
N MET A 3 1.50 2.04 15.34
CA MET A 3 1.29 1.00 14.34
C MET A 3 1.11 1.64 12.95
N ASP A 4 1.45 0.90 11.91
CA ASP A 4 1.20 1.27 10.51
C ASP A 4 -0.28 1.60 10.30
N SER A 5 -0.54 2.74 9.65
CA SER A 5 -1.90 3.24 9.42
C SER A 5 -2.77 2.25 8.63
N VAL A 6 -2.18 1.53 7.68
CA VAL A 6 -2.87 0.51 6.87
C VAL A 6 -3.38 -0.63 7.73
N VAL A 7 -2.55 -1.16 8.62
CA VAL A 7 -2.92 -2.25 9.53
C VAL A 7 -3.89 -1.76 10.59
N ALA A 8 -3.64 -0.58 11.16
CA ALA A 8 -4.52 0.07 12.12
C ALA A 8 -5.93 0.22 11.57
N ASN A 9 -6.05 0.80 10.37
CA ASN A 9 -7.32 1.05 9.71
C ASN A 9 -8.04 -0.27 9.40
N TYR A 10 -7.31 -1.28 8.90
CA TYR A 10 -7.89 -2.61 8.67
C TYR A 10 -8.45 -3.22 9.97
N MET A 11 -7.70 -3.20 11.07
CA MET A 11 -8.13 -3.78 12.34
C MET A 11 -9.31 -3.03 12.98
N ILE A 12 -9.31 -1.69 12.91
CA ILE A 12 -10.43 -0.88 13.42
C ILE A 12 -11.72 -1.25 12.67
N ASN A 13 -11.64 -1.30 11.34
CA ASN A 13 -12.80 -1.58 10.49
C ASN A 13 -13.27 -3.05 10.56
N THR A 14 -12.36 -4.02 10.70
CA THR A 14 -12.72 -5.45 10.68
C THR A 14 -12.97 -6.07 12.04
N ALA A 15 -12.25 -5.64 13.08
CA ALA A 15 -12.34 -6.21 14.42
C ALA A 15 -13.30 -5.44 15.35
N GLY A 16 -13.94 -4.37 14.85
CA GLY A 16 -14.95 -3.59 15.57
C GLY A 16 -14.42 -2.99 16.87
N LYS A 17 -13.17 -2.53 16.86
CA LYS A 17 -12.52 -1.93 18.04
C LYS A 17 -12.75 -0.43 18.07
N ASP A 18 -13.02 0.11 19.25
CA ASP A 18 -13.23 1.54 19.48
C ASP A 18 -11.88 2.27 19.59
N PHE A 19 -11.19 2.38 18.46
CA PHE A 19 -9.97 3.18 18.32
C PHE A 19 -10.15 4.18 17.18
N THR A 20 -9.48 5.32 17.31
CA THR A 20 -9.39 6.33 16.26
C THR A 20 -7.93 6.55 15.87
N ILE A 21 -7.70 6.83 14.58
CA ILE A 21 -6.38 7.22 14.07
C ILE A 21 -6.24 8.73 14.28
N LEU A 22 -5.12 9.16 14.85
CA LEU A 22 -4.79 10.57 15.01
C LEU A 22 -4.13 11.10 13.72
N ASP A 23 -4.30 12.40 13.45
CA ASP A 23 -3.77 13.03 12.23
C ASP A 23 -2.23 13.08 12.19
N ASP A 24 -1.58 13.07 13.36
CA ASP A 24 -0.13 13.11 13.48
C ASP A 24 0.51 11.74 13.18
N ALA A 25 1.32 11.69 12.13
CA ALA A 25 2.21 10.56 11.84
C ALA A 25 3.62 10.84 12.37
N LEU A 26 4.28 9.80 12.90
CA LEU A 26 5.68 9.92 13.33
C LEU A 26 6.63 9.96 12.14
N VAL A 27 6.37 9.15 11.12
CA VAL A 27 7.19 9.00 9.91
C VAL A 27 6.26 8.63 8.75
N ALA A 28 6.57 9.14 7.55
CA ALA A 28 5.99 8.65 6.31
C ALA A 28 6.84 7.48 5.79
N GLU A 29 6.22 6.34 5.57
CA GLU A 29 6.89 5.13 5.10
C GLU A 29 6.31 4.70 3.75
N GLU A 30 7.19 4.22 2.87
CA GLU A 30 6.82 3.69 1.56
C GLU A 30 7.01 2.18 1.55
N TYR A 31 6.02 1.47 1.00
CA TYR A 31 6.12 0.03 0.78
C TYR A 31 6.72 -0.25 -0.60
N ALA A 32 7.65 -1.19 -0.68
CA ALA A 32 8.32 -1.57 -1.90
C ALA A 32 8.51 -3.09 -2.03
N VAL A 33 8.65 -3.58 -3.26
CA VAL A 33 9.04 -4.96 -3.55
C VAL A 33 10.56 -5.04 -3.58
N GLY A 34 11.14 -5.83 -2.69
CA GLY A 34 12.59 -6.03 -2.61
C GLY A 34 13.10 -7.04 -3.65
N PHE A 35 14.16 -6.68 -4.37
CA PHE A 35 14.83 -7.56 -5.34
C PHE A 35 16.25 -7.91 -4.90
N ARG A 36 16.80 -8.99 -5.47
CA ARG A 36 18.21 -9.32 -5.27
C ARG A 36 19.07 -8.19 -5.83
N LYS A 37 20.10 -7.78 -5.09
CA LYS A 37 21.05 -6.77 -5.55
C LYS A 37 21.64 -7.17 -6.92
N GLY A 38 21.50 -6.29 -7.90
CA GLY A 38 21.98 -6.48 -9.27
C GLY A 38 20.96 -7.11 -10.24
N ASP A 39 19.80 -7.57 -9.76
CA ASP A 39 18.73 -8.10 -10.61
C ASP A 39 17.83 -6.99 -11.15
N GLN A 40 18.44 -6.12 -11.97
CA GLN A 40 17.75 -4.94 -12.52
C GLN A 40 16.66 -5.34 -13.51
N ALA A 41 16.90 -6.38 -14.31
CA ALA A 41 15.95 -6.83 -15.32
C ALA A 41 14.60 -7.28 -14.71
N LEU A 42 14.64 -8.01 -13.59
CA LEU A 42 13.42 -8.40 -12.88
C LEU A 42 12.74 -7.20 -12.21
N CYS A 43 13.54 -6.31 -11.59
CA CYS A 43 13.02 -5.09 -10.98
C CYS A 43 12.24 -4.24 -12.01
N ASP A 44 12.83 -4.00 -13.18
CA ASP A 44 12.22 -3.22 -14.25
C ASP A 44 10.95 -3.90 -14.79
N ALA A 45 10.98 -5.21 -14.99
CA ALA A 45 9.82 -5.97 -15.46
C ALA A 45 8.64 -5.88 -14.49
N VAL A 46 8.88 -5.99 -13.18
CA VAL A 46 7.83 -5.88 -12.16
C VAL A 46 7.30 -4.44 -12.08
N ASN A 47 8.19 -3.44 -12.12
CA ASN A 47 7.77 -2.04 -12.10
C ASN A 47 6.88 -1.70 -13.32
N ASN A 48 7.24 -2.18 -14.51
CA ASN A 48 6.43 -1.97 -15.71
C ASN A 48 5.06 -2.66 -15.59
N ALA A 49 5.02 -3.90 -15.10
CA ALA A 49 3.74 -4.59 -14.88
C ALA A 49 2.86 -3.86 -13.85
N LEU A 50 3.44 -3.31 -12.78
CA LEU A 50 2.70 -2.51 -11.80
C LEU A 50 2.14 -1.22 -12.39
N LYS A 51 2.88 -0.56 -13.30
CA LYS A 51 2.39 0.61 -14.04
C LYS A 51 1.20 0.25 -14.93
N GLU A 52 1.32 -0.83 -15.71
CA GLU A 52 0.23 -1.30 -16.59
C GLU A 52 -1.04 -1.61 -15.78
N LEU A 53 -0.91 -2.28 -14.63
CA LEU A 53 -2.03 -2.58 -13.72
C LEU A 53 -2.60 -1.34 -13.03
N LYS A 54 -1.83 -0.26 -12.92
CA LYS A 54 -2.34 1.02 -12.43
C LYS A 54 -3.10 1.74 -13.54
N GLU A 55 -2.55 1.77 -14.76
CA GLU A 55 -3.19 2.38 -15.92
C GLU A 55 -4.51 1.70 -16.29
N ASP A 56 -4.63 0.38 -16.09
CA ASP A 56 -5.86 -0.37 -16.36
C ASP A 56 -6.90 -0.35 -15.21
N GLY A 57 -6.56 0.26 -14.07
CA GLY A 57 -7.45 0.40 -12.90
C GLY A 57 -7.52 -0.84 -11.99
N THR A 58 -6.74 -1.89 -12.27
CA THR A 58 -6.66 -3.08 -11.42
C THR A 58 -6.15 -2.74 -10.01
N VAL A 59 -5.12 -1.89 -9.93
CA VAL A 59 -4.55 -1.46 -8.64
C VAL A 59 -5.59 -0.72 -7.80
N GLU A 60 -6.30 0.24 -8.38
CA GLU A 60 -7.35 1.01 -7.70
C GLU A 60 -8.46 0.08 -7.18
N THR A 61 -8.87 -0.91 -8.00
CA THR A 61 -9.87 -1.90 -7.61
C THR A 61 -9.44 -2.71 -6.39
N ILE A 62 -8.18 -3.16 -6.38
CA ILE A 62 -7.60 -3.92 -5.25
C ILE A 62 -7.48 -3.03 -4.01
N ALA A 63 -6.94 -1.82 -4.16
CA ALA A 63 -6.73 -0.89 -3.05
C ALA A 63 -8.06 -0.50 -2.39
N THR A 64 -9.08 -0.18 -3.20
CA THR A 64 -10.41 0.15 -2.69
C THR A 64 -11.05 -1.02 -1.96
N LYS A 65 -10.89 -2.25 -2.46
CA LYS A 65 -11.43 -3.45 -1.82
C LYS A 65 -10.88 -3.67 -0.41
N TRP A 66 -9.59 -3.43 -0.19
CA TRP A 66 -8.92 -3.75 1.07
C TRP A 66 -8.77 -2.55 2.01
N PHE A 67 -8.66 -1.34 1.47
CA PHE A 67 -8.33 -0.12 2.21
C PHE A 67 -9.37 1.00 2.05
N GLY A 68 -10.38 0.81 1.20
CA GLY A 68 -11.46 1.77 0.96
C GLY A 68 -11.11 2.93 0.02
N SER A 69 -9.85 3.09 -0.35
CA SER A 69 -9.37 4.08 -1.34
C SER A 69 -8.02 3.65 -1.92
N ASP A 70 -7.65 4.24 -3.06
CA ASP A 70 -6.31 4.08 -3.61
C ASP A 70 -5.32 4.96 -2.85
N ILE A 71 -4.42 4.32 -2.10
CA ILE A 71 -3.32 4.93 -1.36
C ILE A 71 -1.95 4.54 -1.94
N THR A 72 -1.92 3.98 -3.15
CA THR A 72 -0.70 3.49 -3.78
C THR A 72 0.12 4.62 -4.40
N THR A 73 1.45 4.49 -4.32
CA THR A 73 2.43 5.47 -4.82
C THR A 73 3.10 5.03 -6.11
N ILE A 74 2.54 4.04 -6.82
CA ILE A 74 3.09 3.54 -8.09
C ILE A 74 3.07 4.69 -9.12
N GLU A 75 4.22 5.09 -9.65
CA GLU A 75 4.35 6.08 -10.72
C GLU A 75 4.40 5.45 -12.10
#